data_AF-A0A2H0WDL7-F1
#
_entry.id   AF-A0A2H0WDL7-F1
#
_cell.length_a   1.000
_cell.length_b   1.000
_cell.length_c   1.000
_cell.angle_alpha   90.00
_cell.angle_beta   90.00
_cell.angle_gamma   90.00
#
_symmetry.space_group_name_H-M   'P 1'
#
loop_
_entity.id
_entity.type
_entity.pdbx_description
1 polymer ?
#
loop_
_entity_poly.entity_id
_entity_poly.type
_entity_poly.pdbx_seq_one_letter_code
_entity_poly.pdbx_strand_id
1 'polypeptide(L)'
;MAKLLDGRWMEKVGIRKVTPEGALMRVFLIILILSSGLCSFANVRIRVKIENGKTRILSAQHTPSQILSTPLRGKKILRQIPYYIGERFNAGDALYEEYEVSDAEVSLAVQDHLLKQVQNFDKVQSEVRDLVVQGPKENRINLTILGDGYTQAEKEKFFADAKRTTEGLFVGKTFASYVPLFNVYAVFVASKESGIGDGSPKNTAFKLFRSPAGSKRGIMPGDESALERALESSPATDYPIVLANDN
;
A
#
# COMPACT_ATOMS: atom_id res chain seq x y z
N MET A 1 12.91 1.95 -55.65
CA MET A 1 13.62 2.87 -54.73
C MET A 1 13.21 2.50 -53.31
N ALA A 2 13.82 1.52 -52.65
CA ALA A 2 15.17 1.53 -52.07
C ALA A 2 15.38 2.67 -51.06
N LYS A 3 15.48 2.28 -49.78
CA LYS A 3 16.38 2.83 -48.72
C LYS A 3 16.13 4.32 -48.35
N LEU A 4 16.08 4.77 -47.10
CA LEU A 4 16.79 4.35 -45.88
C LEU A 4 16.38 5.32 -44.73
N LEU A 5 16.51 4.85 -43.48
CA LEU A 5 16.83 5.58 -42.23
C LEU A 5 15.71 6.39 -41.53
N ASP A 6 15.52 6.28 -40.21
CA ASP A 6 16.22 5.43 -39.25
C ASP A 6 15.46 5.28 -37.93
N GLY A 7 15.56 4.08 -37.36
CA GLY A 7 15.10 3.70 -36.03
C GLY A 7 15.94 4.27 -34.89
N ARG A 8 16.40 5.52 -35.01
CA ARG A 8 17.27 6.20 -34.02
C ARG A 8 16.53 7.16 -33.06
N TRP A 9 15.22 6.98 -32.89
CA TRP A 9 14.44 7.72 -31.88
C TRP A 9 14.15 6.92 -30.60
N MET A 10 14.47 5.63 -30.57
CA MET A 10 14.22 4.74 -29.42
C MET A 10 15.40 4.63 -28.42
N GLU A 11 16.58 5.19 -28.73
CA GLU A 11 17.76 5.16 -27.83
C GLU A 11 17.88 6.39 -26.92
N LYS A 12 17.06 7.43 -27.10
CA LYS A 12 17.09 8.65 -26.26
C LYS A 12 16.16 8.63 -25.05
N VAL A 13 15.33 7.60 -24.92
CA VAL A 13 14.46 7.39 -23.76
C VAL A 13 14.87 6.04 -23.22
N GLY A 14 15.56 5.99 -22.07
CA GLY A 14 16.18 4.80 -21.48
C GLY A 14 15.19 3.71 -21.03
N ILE A 15 14.27 3.31 -21.91
CA ILE A 15 13.27 2.28 -21.70
C ILE A 15 13.78 1.04 -22.44
N ARG A 16 14.58 0.23 -21.74
CA ARG A 16 14.92 -1.11 -22.25
C ARG A 16 13.62 -1.93 -22.35
N LYS A 17 13.32 -2.44 -23.55
CA LYS A 17 12.30 -3.48 -23.74
C LYS A 17 12.64 -4.65 -22.82
N VAL A 18 11.72 -5.01 -21.93
CA VAL A 18 11.85 -6.19 -21.08
C VAL A 18 11.62 -7.41 -21.97
N THR A 19 12.69 -8.11 -22.34
CA THR A 19 12.60 -9.41 -22.99
C THR A 19 12.16 -10.47 -21.97
N PRO A 20 11.50 -11.57 -22.40
CA PRO A 20 11.06 -12.65 -21.51
C PRO A 20 12.21 -13.24 -20.68
N GLU A 21 13.43 -13.23 -21.22
CA GLU A 21 14.66 -13.63 -20.52
C GLU A 21 14.99 -12.73 -19.32
N GLY A 22 14.64 -11.44 -19.37
CA GLY A 22 14.82 -10.50 -18.27
C GLY A 22 13.87 -10.76 -17.08
N ALA A 23 12.71 -11.37 -17.33
CA ALA A 23 11.79 -11.79 -16.27
C ALA A 23 12.32 -13.03 -15.55
N LEU A 24 12.81 -14.02 -16.30
CA LEU A 24 13.46 -15.21 -15.75
C LEU A 24 14.75 -14.85 -14.98
N MET A 25 15.56 -13.93 -15.51
CA MET A 25 16.78 -13.47 -14.84
C MET A 25 16.48 -12.69 -13.54
N ARG A 26 15.32 -12.02 -13.43
CA ARG A 26 14.88 -11.36 -12.18
C ARG A 26 14.34 -12.34 -11.15
N VAL A 27 13.61 -13.37 -11.56
CA VAL A 27 13.18 -14.45 -10.67
C VAL A 27 14.40 -15.22 -10.15
N PHE A 28 15.38 -15.50 -11.01
CA PHE A 28 16.66 -16.08 -10.60
C PHE A 28 17.45 -15.15 -9.68
N LEU A 29 17.47 -13.84 -9.92
CA LEU A 29 18.17 -12.90 -9.03
C LEU A 29 17.51 -12.81 -7.66
N ILE A 30 16.18 -12.88 -7.57
CA ILE A 30 15.45 -12.92 -6.29
C ILE A 30 15.76 -14.21 -5.54
N ILE A 31 15.79 -15.36 -6.23
CA ILE A 31 16.19 -16.66 -5.65
C ILE A 31 17.67 -16.65 -5.22
N LEU A 32 18.56 -16.01 -6.00
CA LEU A 32 19.99 -15.90 -5.69
C LEU A 32 20.24 -14.96 -4.49
N ILE A 33 19.48 -13.87 -4.37
CA ILE A 33 19.52 -12.97 -3.19
C ILE A 33 19.02 -13.71 -1.94
N LEU A 34 17.99 -14.55 -2.06
CA LEU A 34 17.56 -15.47 -1.00
C LEU A 34 18.64 -16.51 -0.62
N SER A 35 19.49 -16.93 -1.56
CA SER A 35 20.59 -17.87 -1.32
C SER A 35 21.92 -17.25 -0.86
N SER A 36 22.11 -15.93 -1.04
CA SER A 36 23.41 -15.25 -0.82
C SER A 36 23.51 -14.49 0.52
N GLY A 37 22.50 -14.56 1.39
CA GLY A 37 22.59 -14.09 2.77
C GLY A 37 22.85 -12.59 2.96
N LEU A 38 22.76 -11.77 1.90
CA LEU A 38 23.07 -10.33 1.96
C LEU A 38 21.86 -9.44 2.28
N CYS A 39 20.67 -10.02 2.46
CA CYS A 39 19.55 -9.40 3.16
C CYS A 39 19.14 -10.32 4.31
N SER A 40 19.74 -10.15 5.49
CA SER A 40 19.20 -10.77 6.70
C SER A 40 17.96 -10.00 7.10
N PHE A 41 16.79 -10.37 6.57
CA PHE A 41 15.53 -9.95 7.17
C PHE A 41 15.48 -10.56 8.57
N ALA A 42 15.83 -9.77 9.59
CA ALA A 42 15.91 -10.31 10.95
C ALA A 42 14.52 -10.48 11.57
N ASN A 43 13.57 -9.65 11.16
CA ASN A 43 12.26 -9.56 11.77
C ASN A 43 11.14 -9.44 10.73
N VAL A 44 9.95 -9.84 11.14
CA VAL A 44 8.70 -9.66 10.40
C VAL A 44 7.76 -8.83 11.26
N ARG A 45 7.24 -7.76 10.68
CA ARG A 45 6.14 -6.97 11.26
C ARG A 45 4.82 -7.59 10.84
N ILE A 46 3.97 -7.87 11.81
CA ILE A 46 2.69 -8.55 11.61
C ILE A 46 1.58 -7.68 12.19
N ARG A 47 0.50 -7.55 11.43
CA ARG A 47 -0.73 -6.85 11.83
C ARG A 47 -1.86 -7.86 11.89
N VAL A 48 -2.59 -7.87 13.00
CA VAL A 48 -3.70 -8.79 13.21
C VAL A 48 -4.94 -8.09 13.73
N LYS A 49 -6.09 -8.63 13.36
CA LYS A 49 -7.37 -8.39 14.05
C LYS A 49 -7.61 -9.56 15.00
N ILE A 50 -7.85 -9.28 16.27
CA ILE A 50 -8.23 -10.25 17.28
C ILE A 50 -9.70 -9.99 17.63
N GLU A 51 -10.58 -10.94 17.37
CA GLU A 51 -12.02 -10.78 17.62
C GLU A 51 -12.56 -12.11 18.16
N ASN A 52 -13.23 -12.07 19.32
CA ASN A 52 -13.72 -13.27 20.01
C ASN A 52 -12.66 -14.37 20.19
N GLY A 53 -11.41 -13.99 20.51
CA GLY A 53 -10.28 -14.92 20.67
C GLY A 53 -9.72 -15.49 19.37
N LYS A 54 -10.31 -15.17 18.21
CA LYS A 54 -9.79 -15.57 16.90
C LYS A 54 -8.87 -14.49 16.35
N THR A 55 -7.69 -14.89 15.90
CA THR A 55 -6.72 -13.99 15.27
C THR A 55 -6.82 -14.12 13.75
N ARG A 56 -7.02 -12.99 13.07
CA ARG A 56 -6.98 -12.87 11.61
C ARG A 56 -5.77 -12.02 11.22
N ILE A 57 -4.89 -12.58 10.40
CA ILE A 57 -3.74 -11.86 9.83
C ILE A 57 -4.27 -10.85 8.81
N LEU A 58 -3.91 -9.59 9.01
CA LEU A 58 -4.26 -8.48 8.11
C LEU A 58 -3.11 -8.22 7.13
N SER A 59 -1.88 -8.22 7.64
CA SER A 59 -0.66 -8.00 6.86
C SER A 59 0.53 -8.62 7.58
N ALA A 60 1.52 -9.06 6.79
CA ALA A 60 2.83 -9.46 7.27
C ALA A 60 3.90 -8.91 6.32
N GLN A 61 4.95 -8.29 6.85
CA GLN A 61 6.00 -7.67 6.05
C GLN A 61 7.35 -7.88 6.70
N HIS A 62 8.34 -8.30 5.92
CA HIS A 62 9.73 -8.31 6.36
C HIS A 62 10.19 -6.88 6.64
N THR A 63 10.76 -6.66 7.82
CA THR A 63 11.37 -5.36 8.14
C THR A 63 12.87 -5.40 7.84
N PRO A 64 13.42 -4.35 7.21
CA PRO A 64 14.86 -4.23 7.07
C PRO A 64 15.51 -4.25 8.45
N SER A 65 16.42 -5.20 8.68
CA SER A 65 17.21 -5.21 9.91
C SER A 65 18.30 -4.14 9.83
N GLN A 66 18.65 -3.54 10.96
CA GLN A 66 19.92 -2.84 11.04
C GLN A 66 21.02 -3.90 11.07
N ILE A 67 22.07 -3.71 10.28
CA ILE A 67 23.19 -4.66 10.09
C ILE A 67 23.84 -5.09 11.43
N LEU A 68 23.59 -4.37 12.53
CA LEU A 68 24.09 -4.65 13.89
C LEU A 68 23.01 -4.92 14.96
N SER A 69 21.73 -5.09 14.60
CA SER A 69 20.72 -5.41 15.62
C SER A 69 20.71 -6.91 15.92
N THR A 70 20.86 -7.28 17.20
CA THR A 70 20.53 -8.64 17.67
C THR A 70 19.11 -9.01 17.23
N PRO A 71 18.89 -10.24 16.72
CA PRO A 71 17.55 -10.68 16.34
C PRO A 71 16.61 -10.54 17.54
N LEU A 72 15.38 -10.07 17.28
CA LEU A 72 14.37 -9.99 18.33
C LEU A 72 14.17 -11.38 18.93
N ARG A 73 14.01 -11.47 20.25
CA ARG A 73 13.65 -12.71 20.92
C ARG A 73 12.22 -12.58 21.42
N GLY A 74 11.32 -13.38 20.86
CA GLY A 74 9.90 -13.31 21.15
C GLY A 74 9.18 -12.14 20.49
N LYS A 75 7.93 -11.94 20.90
CA LYS A 75 7.01 -10.95 20.32
C LYS A 75 7.20 -9.57 20.93
N LYS A 76 7.55 -8.57 20.11
CA LYS A 76 7.58 -7.16 20.47
C LYS A 76 6.31 -6.47 19.97
N ILE A 77 5.39 -6.11 20.87
CA ILE A 77 4.19 -5.35 20.51
C ILE A 77 4.58 -3.91 20.18
N LEU A 78 4.16 -3.43 19.00
CA LEU A 78 4.35 -2.06 18.54
C LEU A 78 3.10 -1.21 18.79
N ARG A 79 1.91 -1.76 18.53
CA ARG A 79 0.63 -1.07 18.72
C ARG A 79 -0.45 -2.05 19.14
N GLN A 80 -1.30 -1.66 20.08
CA GLN A 80 -2.49 -2.40 20.47
C GLN A 80 -3.61 -1.43 20.79
N ILE A 81 -4.67 -1.43 19.99
CA ILE A 81 -5.80 -0.50 20.10
C ILE A 81 -7.11 -1.22 19.77
N PRO A 82 -8.28 -0.71 20.20
CA PRO A 82 -9.57 -1.20 19.72
C PRO A 82 -9.63 -1.16 18.18
N TYR A 83 -10.13 -2.22 17.56
CA TYR A 83 -10.25 -2.29 16.10
C TYR A 83 -11.33 -1.33 15.58
N TYR A 84 -12.39 -1.12 16.37
CA TYR A 84 -13.46 -0.16 16.08
C TYR A 84 -13.55 0.86 17.22
N ILE A 85 -13.84 2.10 16.86
CA ILE A 85 -14.23 3.15 17.80
C ILE A 85 -15.68 3.51 17.50
N GLY A 86 -16.58 3.26 18.44
CA GLY A 86 -17.98 3.66 18.30
C GLY A 86 -18.76 3.48 19.59
N GLU A 87 -19.86 4.22 19.72
CA GLU A 87 -20.65 4.30 20.94
C GLU A 87 -21.24 2.95 21.40
N ARG A 88 -21.39 1.99 20.48
CA ARG A 88 -21.97 0.67 20.74
C ARG A 88 -20.96 -0.48 20.74
N PHE A 89 -19.67 -0.18 20.63
CA PHE A 89 -18.62 -1.19 20.63
C PHE A 89 -17.83 -1.12 21.93
N ASN A 90 -17.65 -2.25 22.59
CA ASN A 90 -16.76 -2.31 23.75
C ASN A 90 -15.32 -2.47 23.26
N ALA A 91 -14.38 -1.85 23.96
CA ALA A 91 -12.95 -1.90 23.63
C ALA A 91 -12.37 -3.33 23.57
N GLY A 92 -13.07 -4.34 24.08
CA GLY A 92 -12.68 -5.75 24.07
C GLY A 92 -13.29 -6.60 22.95
N ASP A 93 -14.24 -6.08 22.16
CA ASP A 93 -14.96 -6.90 21.16
C ASP A 93 -14.03 -7.29 20.00
N ALA A 94 -13.22 -6.33 19.55
CA ALA A 94 -12.19 -6.54 18.54
C ALA A 94 -10.98 -5.63 18.80
N LEU A 95 -9.77 -6.19 18.69
CA LEU A 95 -8.50 -5.50 18.87
C LEU A 95 -7.70 -5.51 17.57
N TYR A 96 -7.09 -4.38 17.26
CA TYR A 96 -5.98 -4.29 16.31
C TYR A 96 -4.67 -4.45 17.09
N GLU A 97 -3.81 -5.34 16.64
CA GLU A 97 -2.48 -5.51 17.20
C GLU A 97 -1.42 -5.53 16.08
N GLU A 98 -0.38 -4.73 16.25
CA GLU A 98 0.80 -4.69 15.40
C GLU A 98 2.01 -5.06 16.24
N TYR A 99 2.80 -6.02 15.78
CA TYR A 99 3.95 -6.53 16.51
C TYR A 99 5.06 -6.98 15.57
N GLU A 100 6.28 -7.06 16.09
CA GLU A 100 7.44 -7.61 15.41
C GLU A 100 7.88 -8.92 16.09
N VAL A 101 8.27 -9.90 15.28
CA VAL A 101 8.88 -11.17 15.70
C VAL A 101 10.10 -11.44 14.84
N SER A 102 11.04 -12.26 15.32
CA SER A 102 12.11 -12.74 14.45
C SER A 102 11.55 -13.61 13.33
N ASP A 103 12.15 -13.57 12.14
CA ASP A 103 11.73 -14.37 10.98
C ASP A 103 11.71 -15.88 11.31
N ALA A 104 12.63 -16.33 12.17
CA ALA A 104 12.71 -17.70 12.66
C ALA A 104 11.55 -18.12 13.58
N GLU A 105 10.88 -17.17 14.24
CA GLU A 105 9.78 -17.41 15.18
C GLU A 105 8.39 -17.18 14.54
N VAL A 106 8.35 -16.88 13.23
CA VAL A 106 7.10 -16.66 12.49
C VAL A 106 6.30 -17.96 12.38
N SER A 107 5.00 -17.90 12.70
CA SER A 107 4.11 -19.06 12.57
C SER A 107 3.87 -19.48 11.11
N LEU A 108 3.55 -20.76 10.89
CA LEU A 108 3.23 -21.30 9.54
C LEU A 108 2.12 -20.51 8.83
N ALA A 109 1.12 -20.02 9.57
CA ALA A 109 0.02 -19.23 9.01
C ALA A 109 0.50 -17.88 8.45
N VAL A 110 1.50 -17.27 9.09
CA VAL A 110 2.11 -16.03 8.63
C VAL A 110 3.09 -16.29 7.48
N GLN A 111 3.84 -17.39 7.51
CA GLN A 111 4.67 -17.81 6.38
C GLN A 111 3.83 -18.05 5.11
N ASP A 112 2.69 -18.74 5.24
CA ASP A 112 1.74 -18.92 4.14
C ASP A 112 1.14 -17.58 3.67
N HIS A 113 0.87 -16.64 4.58
CA HIS A 113 0.42 -15.30 4.22
C HIS A 113 1.48 -14.53 3.40
N LEU A 114 2.73 -14.53 3.87
CA LEU A 114 3.87 -13.91 3.17
C LEU A 114 4.06 -14.52 1.78
N LEU A 115 3.99 -15.85 1.67
CA LEU A 115 4.11 -16.55 0.40
C LEU A 115 2.98 -16.17 -0.56
N LYS A 116 1.74 -16.10 -0.07
CA LYS A 116 0.58 -15.66 -0.85
C LYS A 116 0.69 -14.21 -1.29
N GLN A 117 1.29 -13.32 -0.50
CA GLN A 117 1.57 -11.95 -0.95
C GLN A 117 2.56 -11.96 -2.11
N VAL A 118 3.67 -12.70 -1.99
CA VAL A 118 4.68 -12.84 -3.05
C VAL A 118 4.10 -13.50 -4.32
N GLN A 119 3.18 -14.45 -4.19
CA GLN A 119 2.53 -15.10 -5.34
C GLN A 119 1.44 -14.22 -5.97
N ASN A 120 0.71 -13.43 -5.17
CA ASN A 120 -0.27 -12.46 -5.63
C ASN A 120 0.36 -11.10 -6.01
N PHE A 121 1.68 -11.04 -6.21
CA PHE A 121 2.36 -9.96 -6.94
C PHE A 121 2.05 -10.01 -8.44
N ASP A 122 0.85 -10.46 -8.83
CA ASP A 122 0.24 -9.99 -10.06
C ASP A 122 0.25 -8.48 -9.97
N LYS A 123 1.18 -7.90 -10.70
CA LYS A 123 1.58 -6.50 -10.64
C LYS A 123 0.32 -5.66 -10.71
N VAL A 124 -0.15 -5.21 -9.53
CA VAL A 124 -1.16 -4.17 -9.44
C VAL A 124 -0.61 -3.09 -10.37
N GLN A 125 -1.33 -2.79 -11.45
CA GLN A 125 -0.92 -1.71 -12.35
C GLN A 125 -1.16 -0.43 -11.57
N SER A 126 -0.17 -0.12 -10.73
CA SER A 126 -0.14 1.06 -9.92
C SER A 126 0.86 2.04 -10.49
N GLU A 127 0.46 3.30 -10.48
CA GLU A 127 1.34 4.41 -10.77
C GLU A 127 1.43 5.24 -9.49
N VAL A 128 2.64 5.52 -9.05
CA VAL A 128 2.89 6.34 -7.87
C VAL A 128 3.45 7.67 -8.32
N ARG A 129 2.89 8.76 -7.79
CA ARG A 129 3.40 10.12 -7.98
C ARG A 129 3.64 10.78 -6.65
N ASP A 130 4.76 11.47 -6.57
CA ASP A 130 5.07 12.37 -5.47
C ASP A 130 4.28 13.67 -5.66
N LEU A 131 3.47 14.05 -4.66
CA LEU A 131 2.73 15.31 -4.68
C LEU A 131 3.48 16.39 -3.90
N VAL A 132 4.04 16.03 -2.74
CA VAL A 132 4.83 16.90 -1.87
C VAL A 132 5.97 16.07 -1.29
N VAL A 133 7.22 16.53 -1.43
CA VAL A 133 8.38 15.88 -0.80
C VAL A 133 9.25 16.95 -0.16
N GLN A 134 9.39 16.88 1.16
CA GLN A 134 10.06 17.90 1.99
C GLN A 134 11.30 17.36 2.71
N GLY A 135 11.66 16.09 2.48
CA GLY A 135 12.86 15.49 3.03
C GLY A 135 12.82 13.96 3.07
N PRO A 136 13.84 13.34 3.71
CA PRO A 136 13.90 11.90 3.90
C PRO A 136 12.65 11.38 4.61
N LYS A 137 12.08 10.29 4.10
CA LYS A 137 10.83 9.68 4.59
C LYS A 137 10.91 9.22 6.04
N GLU A 138 12.11 8.93 6.54
CA GLU A 138 12.38 8.54 7.92
C GLU A 138 12.24 9.71 8.92
N ASN A 139 12.25 10.96 8.43
CA ASN A 139 12.17 12.18 9.24
C ASN A 139 10.99 13.09 8.85
N ARG A 140 9.98 12.52 8.17
CA ARG A 140 8.77 13.24 7.73
C ARG A 140 7.56 12.38 8.03
N ILE A 141 6.41 13.03 8.18
CA ILE A 141 5.11 12.35 8.21
C ILE A 141 4.72 12.04 6.77
N ASN A 142 4.57 10.76 6.45
CA ASN A 142 4.27 10.27 5.11
C ASN A 142 2.77 10.00 4.96
N LEU A 143 2.09 10.82 4.17
CA LEU A 143 0.70 10.62 3.77
C LEU A 143 0.67 9.88 2.43
N THR A 144 -0.13 8.82 2.35
CA THR A 144 -0.34 8.08 1.10
C THR A 144 -1.80 8.15 0.70
N ILE A 145 -2.07 8.75 -0.46
CA ILE A 145 -3.40 8.86 -1.04
C ILE A 145 -3.61 7.72 -2.03
N LEU A 146 -4.60 6.86 -1.79
CA LEU A 146 -5.03 5.78 -2.66
C LEU A 146 -6.31 6.16 -3.39
N GLY A 147 -6.47 5.76 -4.66
CA GLY A 147 -7.71 5.96 -5.41
C GLY A 147 -8.50 4.68 -5.63
N ASP A 148 -9.80 4.66 -5.31
CA ASP A 148 -10.74 3.61 -5.74
C ASP A 148 -11.79 4.13 -6.70
N GLY A 149 -12.25 3.27 -7.61
CA GLY A 149 -13.30 3.61 -8.58
C GLY A 149 -12.83 4.54 -9.70
N TYR A 150 -11.51 4.75 -9.85
CA TYR A 150 -10.92 5.44 -11.00
C TYR A 150 -10.46 4.41 -12.03
N THR A 151 -11.04 4.43 -13.22
CA THR A 151 -10.60 3.59 -14.33
C THR A 151 -9.25 4.05 -14.89
N GLN A 152 -8.63 3.24 -15.74
CA GLN A 152 -7.38 3.61 -16.42
C GLN A 152 -7.50 4.92 -17.22
N ALA A 153 -8.67 5.20 -17.79
CA ALA A 153 -8.96 6.45 -18.51
C ALA A 153 -9.11 7.66 -17.59
N GLU A 154 -9.48 7.44 -16.32
CA GLU A 154 -9.66 8.48 -15.29
C GLU A 154 -8.40 8.69 -14.44
N LYS A 155 -7.26 8.10 -14.83
CA LYS A 155 -6.00 8.21 -14.08
C LYS A 155 -5.59 9.66 -13.77
N GLU A 156 -5.66 10.54 -14.75
CA GLU A 156 -5.31 11.96 -14.54
C GLU A 156 -6.33 12.69 -13.66
N LYS A 157 -7.61 12.26 -13.70
CA LYS A 157 -8.63 12.75 -12.77
C LYS A 157 -8.26 12.38 -11.32
N PHE A 158 -7.85 11.14 -11.07
CA PHE A 158 -7.37 10.72 -9.75
C PHE A 158 -6.23 11.60 -9.24
N PHE A 159 -5.19 11.82 -10.05
CA PHE A 159 -4.05 12.63 -9.61
C PHE A 159 -4.43 14.10 -9.38
N ALA A 160 -5.36 14.64 -10.17
CA ALA A 160 -5.91 15.97 -9.93
C ALA A 160 -6.71 16.04 -8.61
N ASP A 161 -7.53 15.03 -8.32
CA ASP A 161 -8.30 14.92 -7.07
C ASP A 161 -7.37 14.75 -5.85
N ALA A 162 -6.31 13.95 -5.97
CA ALA A 162 -5.30 13.78 -4.94
C ALA A 162 -4.53 15.08 -4.68
N LYS A 163 -4.15 15.82 -5.72
CA LYS A 163 -3.52 17.14 -5.60
C LYS A 163 -4.45 18.14 -4.92
N ARG A 164 -5.71 18.23 -5.34
CA ARG A 164 -6.72 19.11 -4.72
C ARG A 164 -6.95 18.76 -3.25
N THR A 165 -6.97 17.47 -2.91
CA THR A 165 -7.08 17.00 -1.52
C THR A 165 -5.87 17.46 -0.70
N THR A 166 -4.68 17.26 -1.26
CA THR A 166 -3.41 17.67 -0.64
C THR A 166 -3.38 19.18 -0.39
N GLU A 167 -3.77 19.99 -1.37
CA GLU A 167 -3.88 21.44 -1.22
C GLU A 167 -4.90 21.80 -0.15
N GLY A 168 -6.08 21.17 -0.14
CA GLY A 168 -7.10 21.39 0.88
C GLY A 168 -6.61 21.15 2.31
N LEU A 169 -5.71 20.17 2.52
CA LEU A 169 -5.11 19.90 3.84
C LEU A 169 -4.18 21.03 4.30
N PHE A 170 -3.46 21.68 3.38
CA PHE A 170 -2.37 22.60 3.73
C PHE A 170 -2.65 24.08 3.46
N VAL A 171 -3.66 24.42 2.67
CA VAL A 171 -4.01 25.82 2.31
C VAL A 171 -4.52 26.61 3.53
N GLY A 172 -5.13 25.95 4.52
CA GLY A 172 -5.55 26.60 5.76
C GLY A 172 -4.37 27.07 6.62
N LYS A 173 -4.48 28.26 7.23
CA LYS A 173 -3.43 28.84 8.11
C LYS A 173 -2.93 27.90 9.20
N THR A 174 -3.76 26.96 9.65
CA THR A 174 -3.45 26.02 10.72
C THR A 174 -2.36 25.01 10.35
N PHE A 175 -2.34 24.53 9.10
CA PHE A 175 -1.41 23.48 8.66
C PHE A 175 -0.32 23.98 7.70
N ALA A 176 -0.48 25.18 7.13
CA ALA A 176 0.48 25.77 6.21
C ALA A 176 1.92 25.82 6.77
N SER A 177 2.09 26.20 8.04
CA SER A 177 3.41 26.25 8.69
C SER A 177 4.05 24.88 8.92
N TYR A 178 3.26 23.80 8.86
CA TYR A 178 3.72 22.43 9.10
C TYR A 178 4.00 21.68 7.80
N VAL A 179 3.70 22.24 6.62
CA VAL A 179 4.00 21.61 5.32
C VAL A 179 5.42 21.03 5.24
N PRO A 180 6.49 21.69 5.72
CA PRO A 180 7.84 21.13 5.68
C PRO A 180 8.03 19.80 6.43
N LEU A 181 7.08 19.40 7.28
CA LEU A 181 7.10 18.14 8.04
C LEU A 181 6.47 16.97 7.29
N PHE A 182 5.84 17.20 6.13
CA PHE A 182 5.08 16.16 5.42
C PHE A 182 5.71 15.77 4.09
N ASN A 183 5.61 14.48 3.77
CA ASN A 183 5.67 13.95 2.42
C ASN A 183 4.27 13.44 2.03
N VAL A 184 3.87 13.62 0.78
CA VAL A 184 2.57 13.16 0.26
C VAL A 184 2.79 12.42 -1.06
N TYR A 185 2.36 11.17 -1.08
CA TYR A 185 2.41 10.28 -2.24
C TYR A 185 0.99 9.97 -2.70
N ALA A 186 0.78 9.86 -4.01
CA ALA A 186 -0.47 9.40 -4.61
C ALA A 186 -0.23 8.09 -5.35
N VAL A 187 -0.98 7.06 -4.98
CA VAL A 187 -0.93 5.73 -5.59
C VAL A 187 -2.24 5.50 -6.34
N PHE A 188 -2.13 5.51 -7.66
CA PHE A 188 -3.22 5.14 -8.55
C PHE A 188 -3.28 3.61 -8.65
N VAL A 189 -4.48 3.03 -8.56
CA VAL A 189 -4.73 1.63 -8.93
C VAL A 189 -5.92 1.60 -9.87
N ALA A 190 -5.73 1.07 -11.08
CA ALA A 190 -6.78 1.04 -12.09
C ALA A 190 -7.96 0.15 -11.65
N SER A 191 -9.13 0.76 -11.48
CA SER A 191 -10.39 0.06 -11.27
C SER A 191 -10.99 -0.41 -12.59
N LYS A 192 -11.73 -1.52 -12.58
CA LYS A 192 -12.43 -2.01 -13.79
C LYS A 192 -13.70 -1.20 -14.07
N GLU A 193 -14.33 -0.71 -13.01
CA GLU A 193 -15.53 0.14 -13.09
C GLU A 193 -15.24 1.53 -12.51
N SER A 194 -15.93 2.55 -13.05
CA SER A 194 -15.93 3.90 -12.51
C SER A 194 -16.97 4.03 -11.39
N GLY A 195 -16.66 4.84 -10.38
CA GLY A 195 -17.53 5.04 -9.22
C GLY A 195 -17.29 4.02 -8.10
N ILE A 196 -17.96 4.19 -6.97
CA ILE A 196 -18.04 3.18 -5.90
C ILE A 196 -19.38 2.45 -5.90
N GLY A 197 -19.49 1.37 -5.12
CA GLY A 197 -20.73 0.63 -4.92
C GLY A 197 -21.74 1.36 -4.02
N ASP A 198 -23.01 0.99 -4.17
CA ASP A 198 -24.11 1.49 -3.33
C ASP A 198 -24.95 0.31 -2.82
N GLY A 199 -24.94 0.07 -1.50
CA GLY A 199 -25.50 -1.12 -0.87
C GLY A 199 -24.66 -2.39 -1.06
N SER A 200 -23.94 -2.50 -2.17
CA SER A 200 -23.01 -3.61 -2.46
C SER A 200 -21.79 -3.11 -3.25
N PRO A 201 -20.64 -3.80 -3.16
CA PRO A 201 -19.44 -3.41 -3.90
C PRO A 201 -19.55 -3.57 -5.42
N LYS A 202 -18.97 -2.61 -6.15
CA LYS A 202 -18.65 -2.72 -7.58
C LYS A 202 -17.32 -3.44 -7.78
N ASN A 203 -17.00 -3.78 -9.03
CA ASN A 203 -15.71 -4.32 -9.43
C ASN A 203 -14.63 -3.22 -9.55
N THR A 204 -14.34 -2.59 -8.42
CA THR A 204 -13.30 -1.57 -8.28
C THR A 204 -12.06 -2.16 -7.62
N ALA A 205 -10.96 -1.40 -7.58
CA ALA A 205 -9.68 -1.85 -7.04
C ALA A 205 -9.78 -2.29 -5.58
N PHE A 206 -10.52 -1.53 -4.76
CA PHE A 206 -10.67 -1.76 -3.31
C PHE A 206 -12.10 -2.10 -2.90
N LYS A 207 -13.01 -2.20 -3.89
CA LYS A 207 -14.42 -2.57 -3.70
C LYS A 207 -15.11 -1.65 -2.70
N LEU A 208 -14.80 -0.36 -2.70
CA LEU A 208 -15.48 0.59 -1.82
C LEU A 208 -16.97 0.63 -2.11
N PHE A 209 -17.78 0.78 -1.06
CA PHE A 209 -19.24 0.87 -1.20
C PHE A 209 -19.91 1.57 -0.03
N ARG A 210 -21.12 2.09 -0.27
CA ARG A 210 -21.99 2.64 0.78
C ARG A 210 -22.78 1.54 1.47
N SER A 211 -22.88 1.62 2.79
CA SER A 211 -23.78 0.79 3.58
C SER A 211 -24.42 1.61 4.70
N PRO A 212 -25.77 1.64 4.81
CA PRO A 212 -26.75 1.10 3.86
C PRO A 212 -26.72 1.83 2.50
N ALA A 213 -27.43 1.31 1.50
CA ALA A 213 -27.58 1.98 0.21
C ALA A 213 -28.11 3.43 0.39
N GLY A 214 -27.57 4.37 -0.38
CA GLY A 214 -27.84 5.80 -0.29
C GLY A 214 -27.12 6.53 0.86
N SER A 215 -26.29 5.84 1.66
CA SER A 215 -25.57 6.49 2.76
C SER A 215 -24.62 7.58 2.26
N LYS A 216 -24.79 8.80 2.78
CA LYS A 216 -23.89 9.94 2.50
C LYS A 216 -22.74 10.07 3.50
N ARG A 217 -22.73 9.23 4.54
CA ARG A 217 -21.88 9.41 5.74
C ARG A 217 -20.89 8.28 5.96
N GLY A 218 -20.97 7.20 5.19
CA GLY A 218 -20.11 6.03 5.37
C GLY A 218 -19.80 5.34 4.05
N ILE A 219 -18.51 5.20 3.78
CA ILE A 219 -17.95 4.37 2.71
C ILE A 219 -17.16 3.26 3.39
N MET A 220 -17.50 2.02 3.08
CA MET A 220 -16.91 0.83 3.66
C MET A 220 -15.88 0.23 2.70
N PRO A 221 -14.74 -0.28 3.20
CA PRO A 221 -13.81 -1.04 2.38
C PRO A 221 -14.37 -2.44 2.08
N GLY A 222 -14.35 -2.85 0.81
CA GLY A 222 -14.79 -4.19 0.39
C GLY A 222 -13.64 -5.19 0.22
N ASP A 223 -12.41 -4.73 0.00
CA ASP A 223 -11.20 -5.54 -0.12
C ASP A 223 -10.02 -4.88 0.60
N GLU A 224 -9.93 -5.07 1.92
CA GLU A 224 -8.85 -4.52 2.75
C GLU A 224 -7.47 -5.06 2.34
N SER A 225 -7.39 -6.31 1.86
CA SER A 225 -6.12 -6.89 1.41
C SER A 225 -5.61 -6.22 0.14
N ALA A 226 -6.50 -5.80 -0.78
CA ALA A 226 -6.12 -5.00 -1.94
C ALA A 226 -5.61 -3.61 -1.55
N LEU A 227 -6.22 -2.97 -0.55
CA LEU A 227 -5.74 -1.70 0.01
C LEU A 227 -4.31 -1.83 0.58
N GLU A 228 -4.07 -2.83 1.43
CA GLU A 228 -2.74 -3.05 2.02
C GLU A 228 -1.68 -3.31 0.94
N ARG A 229 -1.98 -4.13 -0.08
CA ARG A 229 -1.07 -4.33 -1.23
C ARG A 229 -0.81 -3.05 -2.02
N ALA A 230 -1.79 -2.16 -2.14
CA ALA A 230 -1.58 -0.87 -2.79
C ALA A 230 -0.69 0.05 -1.96
N LEU A 231 -0.82 0.04 -0.63
CA LEU A 231 0.05 0.80 0.28
C LEU A 231 1.52 0.37 0.18
N GLU A 232 1.77 -0.92 -0.06
CA GLU A 232 3.13 -1.46 -0.26
C GLU A 232 3.83 -0.88 -1.50
N SER A 233 3.07 -0.32 -2.46
CA SER A 233 3.67 0.36 -3.61
C SER A 233 4.15 1.79 -3.31
N SER A 234 3.72 2.39 -2.20
CA SER A 234 4.15 3.72 -1.77
C SER A 234 5.57 3.68 -1.15
N PRO A 235 6.43 4.70 -1.37
CA PRO A 235 7.78 4.74 -0.78
C PRO A 235 7.81 4.67 0.75
N ALA A 236 6.79 5.22 1.41
CA ALA A 236 6.52 5.15 2.84
C ALA A 236 5.07 5.54 3.09
N THR A 237 4.47 5.01 4.17
CA THR A 237 3.14 5.40 4.62
C THR A 237 3.07 5.39 6.15
N ASP A 238 2.78 6.54 6.74
CA ASP A 238 2.38 6.64 8.15
C ASP A 238 0.86 6.72 8.28
N TYR A 239 0.22 7.53 7.41
CA TYR A 239 -1.23 7.70 7.39
C TYR A 239 -1.79 7.51 5.97
N PRO A 240 -2.57 6.44 5.74
CA PRO A 240 -3.25 6.24 4.46
C PRO A 240 -4.52 7.09 4.38
N ILE A 241 -4.79 7.64 3.21
CA ILE A 241 -6.02 8.34 2.84
C ILE A 241 -6.58 7.64 1.61
N VAL A 242 -7.84 7.26 1.62
CA VAL A 242 -8.49 6.62 0.47
C VAL A 242 -9.49 7.59 -0.14
N LEU A 243 -9.34 7.89 -1.44
CA LEU A 243 -10.26 8.69 -2.23
C LEU A 243 -11.17 7.77 -3.03
N ALA A 244 -12.47 7.87 -2.76
CA ALA A 244 -13.50 7.27 -3.59
C ALA A 244 -13.77 8.17 -4.80
N ASN A 245 -13.72 7.62 -6.03
CA ASN A 245 -14.28 8.29 -7.20
C ASN A 245 -15.79 8.28 -7.07
N ASP A 246 -16.36 9.37 -6.62
CA ASP A 246 -17.77 9.44 -6.24
C ASP A 246 -18.23 10.90 -6.36
N ASN A 247 -19.50 11.10 -6.72
CA ASN A 247 -20.04 12.43 -7.03
C ASN A 247 -20.36 13.26 -5.78
#